data_AF-A0A9P7FCI0-F1
#
_entry.id   AF-A0A9P7FCI0-F1
#
_cell.length_a   1.000
_cell.length_b   1.000
_cell.length_c   1.000
_cell.angle_alpha   90.00
_cell.angle_beta   90.00
_cell.angle_gamma   90.00
#
_symmetry.space_group_name_H-M   'P 1'
#
loop_
_entity.id
_entity.type
_entity.pdbx_description
1 polymer ?
#
loop_
_entity_poly.entity_id
_entity_poly.type
_entity_poly.pdbx_seq_one_letter_code
_entity_poly.pdbx_strand_id
1 'polypeptide(L)'
;MARKHNWENAFKDANKSLAIRTSLAGYIAKGIALCGKQLLEDARTAFDLGFTFTQGNVDATVFLYLIKAIALFNANRHEEAMVRVDQLSTDPSADPFVCGVVVASLRLQLGTSAFNSARHSEAVEHFTAAVKASTFLAKSAAPAACEAFTVLFGWDIEALWEASNKKLILALLRAGRLGEAFQSYRFAMNASDEATKTGLHSWILSKSFR
;
A
#
# COMPACT_ATOMS: atom_id res chain seq x y z
N MET A 1 11.74 12.67 -5.71
CA MET A 1 12.97 12.47 -4.90
C MET A 1 12.79 11.46 -3.78
N ALA A 2 11.63 11.43 -3.09
CA ALA A 2 11.29 10.40 -2.09
C ALA A 2 11.47 8.95 -2.59
N ARG A 3 10.97 8.64 -3.80
CA ARG A 3 11.14 7.33 -4.46
C ARG A 3 12.59 6.90 -4.72
N LYS A 4 13.56 7.83 -4.69
CA LYS A 4 14.99 7.54 -4.87
C LYS A 4 15.74 7.48 -3.53
N HIS A 5 15.02 7.47 -2.41
CA HIS A 5 15.57 7.54 -1.05
C HIS A 5 16.49 8.74 -0.79
N ASN A 6 16.44 9.78 -1.64
CA ASN A 6 17.18 11.02 -1.43
C ASN A 6 16.33 11.97 -0.58
N TRP A 7 16.24 11.64 0.70
CA TRP A 7 15.38 12.32 1.66
C TRP A 7 15.84 13.75 1.96
N GLU A 8 17.15 14.00 1.88
CA GLU A 8 17.70 15.35 2.07
C GLU A 8 17.19 16.33 1.02
N ASN A 9 17.32 15.97 -0.26
CA ASN A 9 16.85 16.84 -1.32
C ASN A 9 15.31 16.90 -1.35
N ALA A 10 14.62 15.80 -1.05
CA ALA A 10 13.15 15.82 -0.90
C ALA A 10 12.69 16.80 0.18
N PHE A 11 13.38 16.84 1.32
CA PHE A 11 13.10 17.78 2.40
C PHE A 11 13.40 19.22 2.00
N LYS A 12 14.55 19.46 1.34
CA LYS A 12 14.92 20.79 0.83
C LYS A 12 13.89 21.32 -0.17
N ASP A 13 13.44 20.49 -1.09
CA ASP A 13 12.45 20.88 -2.10
C ASP A 13 11.07 21.12 -1.48
N ALA A 14 10.66 20.33 -0.49
CA ALA A 14 9.42 20.58 0.24
C ALA A 14 9.46 21.93 0.98
N ASN A 15 10.58 22.27 1.63
CA ASN A 15 10.74 23.58 2.28
C ASN A 15 10.73 24.74 1.27
N LYS A 16 11.39 24.59 0.12
CA LYS A 16 11.33 25.60 -0.96
C LYS A 16 9.90 25.79 -1.46
N SER A 17 9.16 24.70 -1.66
CA SER A 17 7.76 24.75 -2.09
C SER A 17 6.90 25.52 -1.07
N LEU A 18 7.06 25.25 0.22
CA LEU A 18 6.35 25.94 1.29
C LEU A 18 6.73 27.42 1.40
N ALA A 19 8.00 27.77 1.15
CA ALA A 19 8.45 29.16 1.13
C ALA A 19 7.85 29.96 -0.04
N ILE A 20 7.58 29.31 -1.18
CA ILE A 20 6.87 29.92 -2.31
C ILE A 20 5.38 30.03 -2.01
N ARG A 21 4.77 28.94 -1.54
CA ARG A 21 3.35 28.89 -1.20
C ARG A 21 3.07 27.80 -0.17
N THR A 22 2.63 28.22 1.00
CA THR A 22 2.12 27.33 2.05
C THR A 22 0.90 26.56 1.53
N SER A 23 0.93 25.23 1.63
CA SER A 23 -0.12 24.38 1.07
C SER A 23 -0.13 22.98 1.70
N LEU A 24 -1.28 22.30 1.62
CA LEU A 24 -1.44 20.89 2.03
C LEU A 24 -0.39 19.99 1.39
N ALA A 25 -0.20 20.11 0.07
CA ALA A 25 0.77 19.30 -0.67
C ALA A 25 2.22 19.54 -0.21
N GLY A 26 2.59 20.80 0.09
CA GLY A 26 3.92 21.13 0.62
C GLY A 26 4.17 20.49 1.99
N TYR A 27 3.16 20.50 2.87
CA TYR A 27 3.25 19.87 4.19
C TYR A 27 3.27 18.33 4.11
N ILE A 28 2.47 17.73 3.22
CA ILE A 28 2.52 16.29 2.91
C ILE A 28 3.93 15.90 2.46
N ALA A 29 4.50 16.61 1.48
CA ALA A 29 5.83 16.33 0.97
C ALA A 29 6.91 16.45 2.06
N LYS A 30 6.80 17.47 2.92
CA LYS A 30 7.69 17.67 4.07
C LYS A 30 7.58 16.53 5.08
N GLY A 31 6.36 16.15 5.46
CA GLY A 31 6.09 15.03 6.38
C GLY A 31 6.67 13.71 5.88
N ILE A 32 6.43 13.37 4.61
CA ILE A 32 7.00 12.16 3.97
C ILE A 32 8.54 12.20 4.00
N ALA A 33 9.15 13.33 3.65
CA ALA A 33 10.61 13.47 3.66
C ALA A 33 11.20 13.33 5.07
N LEU A 34 10.55 13.92 6.08
CA LEU A 34 10.95 13.82 7.49
C LEU A 34 10.83 12.39 8.03
N CYS A 35 9.77 11.66 7.67
CA CYS A 35 9.64 10.23 7.95
C CYS A 35 10.82 9.44 7.35
N GLY A 36 11.16 9.70 6.08
CA GLY A 36 12.32 9.09 5.43
C GLY A 36 13.66 9.42 6.11
N LYS A 37 13.77 10.60 6.73
CA LYS A 37 14.91 11.03 7.55
C LYS A 37 14.88 10.54 9.00
N GLN A 38 13.87 9.76 9.40
CA GLN A 38 13.67 9.29 10.79
C GLN A 38 13.43 10.42 11.82
N LEU A 39 13.00 11.61 11.37
CA LEU A 39 12.63 12.74 12.23
C LEU A 39 11.11 12.72 12.48
N LEU A 40 10.66 11.73 13.27
CA LEU A 40 9.23 11.39 13.37
C LEU A 40 8.37 12.48 14.04
N GLU A 41 8.89 13.17 15.06
CA GLU A 41 8.13 14.25 15.72
C GLU A 41 7.99 15.49 14.82
N ASP A 42 9.04 15.83 14.07
CA ASP A 42 8.98 16.88 13.05
C ASP A 42 8.00 16.49 11.93
N ALA A 43 8.01 15.21 11.53
CA ALA A 43 7.08 14.70 10.53
C ALA A 43 5.62 14.82 11.01
N ARG A 44 5.35 14.47 12.27
CA ARG A 44 4.03 14.64 12.90
C ARG A 44 3.61 16.10 12.86
N THR A 45 4.49 17.00 13.28
CA THR A 45 4.23 18.45 13.23
C THR A 45 3.90 18.92 11.82
N ALA A 46 4.65 18.46 10.81
CA ALA A 46 4.38 18.79 9.42
C ALA A 46 3.00 18.28 8.94
N PHE A 47 2.63 17.05 9.29
CA PHE A 47 1.30 16.52 8.96
C PHE A 47 0.17 17.24 9.69
N ASP A 48 0.37 17.60 10.96
CA ASP A 48 -0.63 18.31 11.76
C ASP A 48 -0.84 19.75 11.23
N LEU A 49 0.23 20.40 10.76
CA LEU A 49 0.12 21.65 9.99
C LEU A 49 -0.57 21.44 8.64
N GLY A 50 -0.34 20.31 7.97
CA GLY A 50 -1.07 19.95 6.75
C GLY A 50 -2.57 19.79 7.01
N PHE A 51 -2.94 19.22 8.16
CA PHE A 51 -4.33 18.99 8.54
C PHE A 51 -5.14 20.28 8.60
N THR A 52 -4.54 21.41 9.00
CA THR A 52 -5.27 22.70 9.03
C THR A 52 -5.73 23.17 7.64
N PHE A 53 -5.17 22.61 6.56
CA PHE A 53 -5.55 22.90 5.18
C PHE A 53 -6.66 21.98 4.64
N THR A 54 -7.09 20.95 5.38
CA THR A 54 -8.23 20.12 4.95
C THR A 54 -9.56 20.83 5.14
N GLN A 55 -9.62 21.87 5.99
CA GLN A 55 -10.81 22.71 6.23
C GLN A 55 -12.06 21.89 6.61
N GLY A 56 -11.88 20.73 7.24
CA GLY A 56 -12.98 19.83 7.60
C GLY A 56 -13.55 19.03 6.43
N ASN A 57 -12.95 19.09 5.24
CA ASN A 57 -13.27 18.17 4.15
C ASN A 57 -12.86 16.75 4.56
N VAL A 58 -13.85 15.85 4.60
CA VAL A 58 -13.68 14.46 5.07
C VAL A 58 -12.71 13.70 4.17
N ASP A 59 -12.86 13.80 2.84
CA ASP A 59 -12.01 13.09 1.89
C ASP A 59 -10.53 13.51 2.00
N ALA A 60 -10.26 14.82 2.07
CA ALA A 60 -8.92 15.36 2.25
C ALA A 60 -8.32 14.95 3.60
N THR A 61 -9.15 14.84 4.63
CA THR A 61 -8.75 14.41 5.97
C THR A 61 -8.38 12.93 5.99
N VAL A 62 -9.24 12.06 5.44
CA VAL A 62 -9.00 10.62 5.28
C VAL A 62 -7.75 10.39 4.44
N PHE A 63 -7.60 11.12 3.33
CA PHE A 63 -6.45 11.04 2.46
C PHE A 63 -5.14 11.41 3.16
N LEU A 64 -5.11 12.52 3.90
CA LEU A 64 -3.94 12.93 4.68
C LEU A 64 -3.61 11.88 5.78
N TYR A 65 -4.63 11.32 6.42
CA TYR A 65 -4.46 10.28 7.43
C TYR A 65 -3.79 9.03 6.85
N LEU A 66 -4.26 8.57 5.68
CA LEU A 66 -3.67 7.43 4.97
C LEU A 66 -2.23 7.71 4.54
N ILE A 67 -1.93 8.89 4.01
CA ILE A 67 -0.56 9.30 3.69
C ILE A 67 0.35 9.25 4.92
N LYS A 68 -0.11 9.77 6.06
CA LYS A 68 0.65 9.75 7.33
C LYS A 68 0.95 8.31 7.75
N ALA A 69 -0.05 7.41 7.66
CA ALA A 69 0.15 5.99 7.97
C ALA A 69 1.17 5.32 7.03
N ILE A 70 1.09 5.57 5.72
CA ILE A 70 2.05 5.02 4.74
C ILE A 70 3.46 5.57 4.98
N ALA A 71 3.59 6.87 5.28
CA ALA A 71 4.89 7.47 5.57
C ALA A 71 5.53 6.87 6.84
N LEU A 72 4.73 6.62 7.88
CA LEU A 72 5.17 5.92 9.08
C LEU A 72 5.56 4.47 8.79
N PHE A 73 4.78 3.77 7.97
CA PHE A 73 5.10 2.41 7.53
C PHE A 73 6.48 2.39 6.85
N ASN A 74 6.72 3.28 5.89
CA ASN A 74 8.00 3.40 5.19
C ASN A 74 9.16 3.84 6.10
N ALA A 75 8.87 4.41 7.26
CA ALA A 75 9.85 4.72 8.31
C ALA A 75 10.08 3.54 9.27
N ASN A 76 9.68 2.31 8.91
CA ASN A 76 9.74 1.09 9.71
C ASN A 76 8.84 1.08 10.97
N ARG A 77 7.86 1.98 11.06
CA ARG A 77 6.84 1.96 12.13
C ARG A 77 5.64 1.12 11.70
N HIS A 78 5.87 -0.12 11.27
CA HIS A 78 4.87 -0.97 10.63
C HIS A 78 3.63 -1.22 11.51
N GLU A 79 3.82 -1.59 12.78
CA GLU A 79 2.70 -1.86 13.71
C GLU A 79 1.85 -0.61 13.94
N GLU A 80 2.50 0.50 14.27
CA GLU A 80 1.84 1.79 14.48
C GLU A 80 1.09 2.27 13.22
N ALA A 81 1.63 2.02 12.02
CA ALA A 81 0.96 2.34 10.77
C ALA A 81 -0.26 1.43 10.53
N MET A 82 -0.11 0.12 10.72
CA MET A 82 -1.19 -0.84 10.47
C MET A 82 -2.37 -0.63 11.43
N VAL A 83 -2.12 -0.40 12.72
CA VAL A 83 -3.19 -0.11 13.70
C VAL A 83 -4.02 1.09 13.26
N ARG A 84 -3.39 2.14 12.72
CA ARG A 84 -4.11 3.33 12.24
C ARG A 84 -4.96 3.05 11.01
N VAL A 85 -4.41 2.33 10.03
CA VAL A 85 -5.17 1.99 8.81
C VAL A 85 -6.34 1.07 9.16
N ASP A 86 -6.14 0.09 10.05
CA ASP A 86 -7.20 -0.81 10.50
C ASP A 86 -8.30 -0.04 11.26
N GLN A 87 -7.94 0.89 12.15
CA GLN A 87 -8.90 1.77 12.82
C GLN A 87 -9.72 2.59 11.82
N LEU A 88 -9.06 3.25 10.86
CA LEU A 88 -9.76 4.04 9.84
C LEU A 88 -10.66 3.17 8.95
N SER A 89 -10.27 1.93 8.66
CA SER A 89 -11.08 1.00 7.86
C SER A 89 -12.36 0.55 8.56
N THR A 90 -12.48 0.77 9.88
CA THR A 90 -13.71 0.53 10.65
C THR A 90 -14.60 1.77 10.77
N ASP A 91 -14.12 2.94 10.33
CA ASP A 91 -14.88 4.18 10.36
C ASP A 91 -15.89 4.21 9.19
N PRO A 92 -17.20 4.34 9.47
CA PRO A 92 -18.23 4.40 8.42
C PRO A 92 -18.08 5.59 7.46
N SER A 93 -17.34 6.63 7.85
CA SER A 93 -17.09 7.83 7.03
C SER A 93 -15.91 7.68 6.08
N ALA A 94 -15.07 6.65 6.24
CA ALA A 94 -13.92 6.43 5.39
C ALA A 94 -14.33 5.71 4.09
N ASP A 95 -13.75 6.13 2.96
CA ASP A 95 -13.94 5.42 1.69
C ASP A 95 -13.32 4.00 1.81
N PRO A 96 -14.15 2.94 1.75
CA PRO A 96 -13.68 1.57 1.90
C PRO A 96 -12.76 1.13 0.77
N PHE A 97 -12.87 1.71 -0.42
CA PHE A 97 -12.03 1.39 -1.57
C PHE A 97 -10.62 1.95 -1.38
N VAL A 98 -10.52 3.24 -1.00
CA VAL A 98 -9.22 3.91 -0.78
C VAL A 98 -8.49 3.25 0.40
N CYS A 99 -9.19 2.96 1.49
CA CYS A 99 -8.63 2.21 2.61
C CYS A 99 -8.19 0.80 2.19
N GLY A 100 -9.02 0.08 1.42
CA GLY A 100 -8.70 -1.25 0.91
C GLY A 100 -7.43 -1.29 0.06
N VAL A 101 -7.21 -0.30 -0.82
CA VAL A 101 -5.97 -0.17 -1.60
C VAL A 101 -4.75 -0.02 -0.67
N VAL A 102 -4.85 0.85 0.35
CA VAL A 102 -3.74 1.07 1.29
C VAL A 102 -3.47 -0.19 2.12
N VAL A 103 -4.50 -0.81 2.70
CA VAL A 103 -4.36 -2.08 3.45
C VAL A 103 -3.70 -3.14 2.57
N ALA A 104 -4.18 -3.34 1.34
CA ALA A 104 -3.65 -4.34 0.44
C ALA A 104 -2.18 -4.08 0.09
N SER A 105 -1.82 -2.83 -0.18
CA SER A 105 -0.46 -2.44 -0.54
C SER A 105 0.52 -2.64 0.63
N LEU A 106 0.15 -2.24 1.85
CA LEU A 106 0.98 -2.43 3.04
C LEU A 106 1.12 -3.92 3.41
N ARG A 107 0.03 -4.70 3.32
CA ARG A 107 0.06 -6.15 3.54
C ARG A 107 0.91 -6.86 2.49
N LEU A 108 0.87 -6.46 1.22
CA LEU A 108 1.73 -7.00 0.17
C LEU A 108 3.22 -6.75 0.47
N GLN A 109 3.57 -5.56 0.99
CA GLN A 109 4.94 -5.26 1.39
C GLN A 109 5.40 -6.10 2.58
N LEU A 110 4.59 -6.21 3.64
CA LEU A 110 4.88 -7.05 4.80
C LEU A 110 5.04 -8.53 4.40
N GLY A 111 4.11 -9.05 3.59
CA GLY A 111 4.18 -10.42 3.08
C GLY A 111 5.42 -10.67 2.23
N THR A 112 5.85 -9.69 1.43
CA THR A 112 7.09 -9.80 0.65
C THR A 112 8.32 -9.84 1.54
N SER A 113 8.37 -9.00 2.59
CA SER A 113 9.45 -9.03 3.59
C SER A 113 9.51 -10.37 4.33
N ALA A 114 8.36 -10.87 4.81
CA ALA A 114 8.26 -12.17 5.48
C ALA A 114 8.68 -13.31 4.54
N PHE A 115 8.21 -13.30 3.29
CA PHE A 115 8.55 -14.31 2.28
C PHE A 115 10.05 -14.35 2.00
N ASN A 116 10.68 -13.19 1.81
CA ASN A 116 12.13 -13.08 1.57
C ASN A 116 12.96 -13.53 2.79
N SER A 117 12.37 -13.45 3.99
CA SER A 117 12.96 -13.94 5.24
C SER A 117 12.67 -15.43 5.51
N ALA A 118 12.16 -16.17 4.51
CA ALA A 118 11.72 -17.57 4.63
C ALA A 118 10.61 -17.83 5.68
N ARG A 119 9.92 -16.79 6.16
CA ARG A 119 8.77 -16.88 7.07
C ARG A 119 7.49 -17.11 6.26
N HIS A 120 7.39 -18.27 5.61
CA HIS A 120 6.35 -18.53 4.61
C HIS A 120 4.92 -18.52 5.18
N SER A 121 4.70 -19.01 6.41
CA SER A 121 3.38 -18.97 7.04
C SER A 121 2.88 -17.54 7.29
N GLU A 122 3.74 -16.68 7.84
CA GLU A 122 3.45 -15.26 8.04
C GLU A 122 3.24 -14.52 6.71
N ALA A 123 4.03 -14.86 5.69
CA ALA A 123 3.82 -14.33 4.34
C ALA A 123 2.44 -14.69 3.78
N VAL A 124 1.98 -15.94 3.99
CA VAL A 124 0.63 -16.37 3.59
C VAL A 124 -0.44 -15.52 4.28
N GLU A 125 -0.31 -15.26 5.59
CA GLU A 125 -1.28 -14.43 6.33
C GLU A 125 -1.37 -13.02 5.75
N HIS A 126 -0.22 -12.39 5.51
CA HIS A 126 -0.18 -11.07 4.89
C HIS A 126 -0.74 -11.05 3.46
N PHE A 127 -0.36 -11.99 2.60
CA PHE A 127 -0.89 -12.02 1.23
C PHE A 127 -2.38 -12.36 1.19
N THR A 128 -2.88 -13.19 2.11
CA THR A 128 -4.31 -13.47 2.25
C THR A 128 -5.08 -12.20 2.59
N ALA A 129 -4.59 -11.44 3.57
CA ALA A 129 -5.17 -10.15 3.94
C ALA A 129 -5.11 -9.14 2.77
N ALA A 130 -4.01 -9.14 2.00
CA ALA A 130 -3.88 -8.28 0.82
C ALA A 130 -4.91 -8.61 -0.26
N VAL A 131 -5.07 -9.89 -0.62
CA VAL A 131 -6.07 -10.35 -1.59
C VAL A 131 -7.48 -9.97 -1.15
N LYS A 132 -7.81 -10.19 0.13
CA LYS A 132 -9.12 -9.83 0.69
C LYS A 132 -9.37 -8.31 0.55
N ALA A 133 -8.39 -7.50 0.94
CA ALA A 133 -8.51 -6.04 0.90
C ALA A 133 -8.58 -5.48 -0.53
N SER A 134 -7.96 -6.14 -1.52
CA SER A 134 -7.99 -5.69 -2.92
C SER A 134 -9.01 -6.41 -3.80
N THR A 135 -9.93 -7.21 -3.23
CA THR A 135 -10.84 -8.07 -4.04
C THR A 135 -11.68 -7.28 -5.03
N PHE A 136 -12.07 -6.04 -4.71
CA PHE A 136 -12.85 -5.19 -5.60
C PHE A 136 -12.11 -4.82 -6.89
N LEU A 137 -10.78 -4.77 -6.88
CA LEU A 137 -9.95 -4.48 -8.06
C LEU A 137 -9.98 -5.61 -9.09
N ALA A 138 -10.48 -6.80 -8.75
CA ALA A 138 -10.58 -7.91 -9.69
C ALA A 138 -11.51 -7.60 -10.88
N LYS A 139 -12.46 -6.66 -10.71
CA LYS A 139 -13.53 -6.37 -11.68
C LYS A 139 -13.71 -4.89 -11.98
N SER A 140 -12.93 -4.02 -11.35
CA SER A 140 -13.13 -2.58 -11.41
C SER A 140 -11.78 -1.89 -11.35
N ALA A 141 -11.65 -0.82 -12.13
CA ALA A 141 -10.46 0.03 -12.08
C ALA A 141 -10.32 0.67 -10.69
N ALA A 142 -9.09 1.06 -10.35
CA ALA A 142 -8.86 1.77 -9.11
C ALA A 142 -9.60 3.12 -9.11
N PRO A 143 -10.14 3.57 -7.96
CA PRO A 143 -10.69 4.92 -7.85
C PRO A 143 -9.63 5.96 -8.19
N ALA A 144 -10.00 7.04 -8.90
CA ALA A 144 -9.07 8.12 -9.26
C ALA A 144 -8.36 8.73 -8.04
N ALA A 145 -9.00 8.72 -6.87
CA ALA A 145 -8.40 9.13 -5.60
C ALA A 145 -7.11 8.37 -5.25
N CYS A 146 -6.94 7.15 -5.77
CA CYS A 146 -5.77 6.31 -5.56
C CYS A 146 -4.57 6.69 -6.45
N GLU A 147 -4.76 7.46 -7.53
CA GLU A 147 -3.66 7.90 -8.41
C GLU A 147 -2.56 8.63 -7.63
N ALA A 148 -2.94 9.38 -6.60
CA ALA A 148 -1.98 10.07 -5.76
C ALA A 148 -1.06 9.10 -5.00
N PHE A 149 -1.53 7.91 -4.63
CA PHE A 149 -0.66 6.87 -4.03
C PHE A 149 0.31 6.29 -5.05
N THR A 150 -0.14 6.10 -6.29
CA THR A 150 0.76 5.78 -7.40
C THR A 150 1.85 6.84 -7.43
N VAL A 151 1.53 8.12 -7.61
CA VAL A 151 2.51 9.21 -7.73
C VAL A 151 3.46 9.31 -6.52
N LEU A 152 2.92 9.27 -5.30
CA LEU A 152 3.70 9.47 -4.07
C LEU A 152 4.58 8.26 -3.72
N PHE A 153 4.04 7.05 -3.84
CA PHE A 153 4.66 5.85 -3.29
C PHE A 153 5.13 4.85 -4.35
N GLY A 154 4.76 5.04 -5.61
CA GLY A 154 5.18 4.14 -6.69
C GLY A 154 4.42 2.83 -6.74
N TRP A 155 3.22 2.79 -6.17
CA TRP A 155 2.39 1.59 -6.20
C TRP A 155 1.77 1.39 -7.58
N ASP A 156 1.78 0.14 -8.04
CA ASP A 156 1.04 -0.30 -9.21
C ASP A 156 -0.32 -0.83 -8.73
N ILE A 157 -1.30 0.08 -8.68
CA ILE A 157 -2.60 -0.19 -8.08
C ILE A 157 -3.44 -1.08 -8.99
N GLU A 158 -3.32 -0.91 -10.30
CA GLU A 158 -4.00 -1.75 -11.30
C GLU A 158 -3.54 -3.20 -11.21
N ALA A 159 -2.24 -3.43 -11.00
CA ALA A 159 -1.70 -4.79 -10.83
C ALA A 159 -1.82 -5.33 -9.39
N LEU A 160 -2.33 -4.57 -8.43
CA LEU A 160 -2.23 -4.89 -6.99
C LEU A 160 -2.92 -6.21 -6.63
N TRP A 161 -4.12 -6.44 -7.15
CA TRP A 161 -4.87 -7.67 -6.86
C TRP A 161 -4.21 -8.90 -7.50
N GLU A 162 -3.77 -8.80 -8.76
CA GLU A 162 -3.07 -9.88 -9.43
C GLU A 162 -1.74 -10.22 -8.74
N ALA A 163 -0.95 -9.19 -8.40
CA ALA A 163 0.32 -9.34 -7.68
C ALA A 163 0.12 -10.02 -6.33
N SER A 164 -0.92 -9.64 -5.59
CA SER A 164 -1.26 -10.24 -4.29
C SER A 164 -1.63 -11.72 -4.43
N ASN A 165 -2.44 -12.08 -5.43
CA ASN A 165 -2.81 -13.48 -5.69
C ASN A 165 -1.59 -14.33 -6.09
N LYS A 166 -0.76 -13.84 -7.01
CA LYS A 166 0.48 -14.53 -7.40
C LYS A 166 1.38 -14.79 -6.18
N LYS A 167 1.57 -13.77 -5.35
CA LYS A 167 2.39 -13.88 -4.13
C LYS A 167 1.79 -14.84 -3.11
N LEU A 168 0.47 -14.83 -2.91
CA LEU A 168 -0.23 -15.77 -2.04
C LEU A 168 -0.03 -17.22 -2.50
N ILE A 169 -0.28 -17.51 -3.77
CA ILE A 169 -0.11 -18.86 -4.34
C ILE A 169 1.34 -19.33 -4.14
N LEU A 170 2.32 -18.47 -4.44
CA LEU A 170 3.73 -18.80 -4.26
C LEU A 170 4.08 -19.07 -2.79
N ALA A 171 3.57 -18.26 -1.86
CA ALA A 171 3.80 -18.44 -0.43
C ALA A 171 3.18 -19.75 0.09
N LEU A 172 1.98 -20.09 -0.36
CA LEU A 172 1.31 -21.35 -0.02
C LEU A 172 2.11 -22.56 -0.52
N LEU A 173 2.60 -22.52 -1.76
CA LEU A 173 3.48 -23.57 -2.30
C LEU A 173 4.75 -23.72 -1.48
N ARG A 174 5.40 -22.61 -1.12
CA ARG A 174 6.65 -22.61 -0.30
C ARG A 174 6.42 -23.07 1.14
N ALA A 175 5.20 -22.88 1.66
CA ALA A 175 4.79 -23.41 2.96
C ALA A 175 4.33 -24.88 2.90
N GLY A 176 4.35 -25.53 1.73
CA GLY A 176 3.87 -26.92 1.56
C GLY A 176 2.33 -27.06 1.58
N ARG A 177 1.58 -25.96 1.54
CA ARG A 177 0.11 -25.91 1.65
C ARG A 177 -0.55 -26.08 0.27
N LEU A 178 -0.29 -27.22 -0.38
CA LEU A 178 -0.69 -27.46 -1.78
C LEU A 178 -2.20 -27.34 -2.04
N GLY A 179 -3.03 -27.88 -1.14
CA GLY A 179 -4.49 -27.81 -1.28
C GLY A 179 -5.00 -26.37 -1.29
N GLU A 180 -4.47 -25.53 -0.41
CA GLU A 180 -4.82 -24.11 -0.32
C GLU A 180 -4.25 -23.30 -1.48
N ALA A 181 -3.05 -23.65 -1.96
CA ALA A 181 -2.48 -23.05 -3.16
C ALA A 181 -3.40 -23.29 -4.38
N PHE A 182 -3.90 -24.52 -4.53
CA PHE A 182 -4.85 -24.86 -5.60
C PHE A 182 -6.17 -24.12 -5.47
N GLN A 183 -6.72 -24.00 -4.26
CA GLN A 183 -7.94 -23.24 -4.01
C GLN A 183 -7.76 -21.75 -4.33
N SER A 184 -6.64 -21.16 -3.90
CA SER A 184 -6.30 -19.75 -4.17
C SER A 184 -6.13 -19.49 -5.67
N TYR A 185 -5.47 -20.41 -6.39
CA TYR A 185 -5.37 -20.34 -7.83
C TYR A 185 -6.73 -20.39 -8.52
N ARG A 186 -7.60 -21.34 -8.14
CA ARG A 186 -8.96 -21.45 -8.69
C ARG A 186 -9.79 -20.21 -8.40
N PHE A 187 -9.69 -19.65 -7.20
CA PHE A 187 -10.32 -18.39 -6.84
C PHE A 187 -9.88 -17.25 -7.77
N ALA A 188 -8.57 -17.06 -7.93
CA ALA A 188 -8.02 -16.03 -8.79
C ALA A 188 -8.46 -16.21 -10.25
N MET A 189 -8.42 -17.43 -10.78
CA MET A 189 -8.90 -17.72 -12.13
C MET A 189 -10.38 -17.38 -12.32
N ASN A 190 -11.24 -17.73 -11.35
CA ASN A 190 -12.68 -17.46 -11.44
C ASN A 190 -13.03 -15.97 -11.32
N ALA A 191 -12.22 -15.20 -10.59
CA ALA A 191 -12.46 -13.77 -10.36
C ALA A 191 -11.89 -12.87 -11.48
N SER A 192 -10.99 -13.40 -12.31
CA SER A 192 -10.24 -12.68 -13.34
C SER A 192 -10.95 -12.59 -14.69
N ASP A 193 -10.62 -11.56 -15.48
CA ASP A 193 -10.90 -11.55 -16.92
C ASP A 193 -9.98 -12.52 -17.71
N GLU A 194 -10.25 -12.72 -19.00
CA GLU A 194 -9.49 -13.67 -19.83
C GLU A 194 -8.01 -13.29 -20.01
N ALA A 195 -7.69 -12.00 -20.05
CA ALA A 195 -6.31 -11.52 -20.17
C ALA A 195 -5.51 -11.88 -18.90
N THR A 196 -6.10 -11.60 -17.74
CA THR A 196 -5.52 -11.87 -16.42
C THR A 196 -5.41 -13.38 -16.15
N LYS A 197 -6.42 -14.19 -16.55
CA LYS A 197 -6.34 -15.66 -16.52
C LYS A 197 -5.14 -16.17 -17.32
N THR A 198 -4.97 -15.68 -18.54
CA THR A 198 -3.86 -16.06 -19.42
C THR A 198 -2.51 -15.70 -18.80
N GLY A 199 -2.40 -14.50 -18.23
CA GLY A 199 -1.21 -14.03 -17.51
C GLY A 199 -0.89 -14.87 -16.28
N LEU A 200 -1.90 -15.21 -15.46
CA LEU A 200 -1.73 -16.04 -14.27
C LEU A 200 -1.30 -17.47 -14.60
N HIS A 201 -1.92 -18.07 -15.62
CA HIS A 201 -1.60 -19.42 -16.09
C HIS A 201 -0.15 -19.51 -16.61
N SER A 202 0.25 -18.57 -17.48
CA SER A 202 1.63 -18.48 -17.99
C SER A 202 2.64 -18.29 -16.85
N TRP A 203 2.31 -17.43 -15.88
CA TRP A 203 3.16 -17.19 -14.72
C TRP A 203 3.33 -18.45 -13.86
N ILE A 204 2.28 -19.22 -13.56
CA ILE A 204 2.39 -20.47 -12.79
C ILE A 204 3.29 -21.48 -13.48
N LEU A 205 3.11 -21.67 -14.79
CA LEU A 205 3.97 -22.57 -15.56
C LEU A 205 5.45 -22.15 -15.46
N SER A 206 5.74 -20.84 -15.47
CA SER A 206 7.12 -20.34 -15.29
C SER A 206 7.73 -20.61 -13.90
N LYS A 207 6.90 -20.89 -12.88
CA LYS A 207 7.33 -21.12 -11.49
C LYS A 207 7.39 -22.59 -11.11
N SER A 208 6.61 -23.45 -11.78
CA SER A 208 6.60 -24.90 -11.50
C SER A 208 7.82 -25.65 -12.04
N PHE A 209 8.62 -25.03 -12.91
CA PHE A 209 9.84 -25.62 -13.49
C PHE A 209 11.16 -25.05 -12.94
N ARG A 210 11.15 -24.44 -11.73
CA ARG A 210 12.34 -23.96 -11.02
C ARG A 210 12.25 -24.23 -9.52
#